data_AF-A0A6A2SRR9-F1
#
_entry.id   AF-A0A6A2SRR9-F1
#
_cell.length_a   1.000
_cell.length_b   1.000
_cell.length_c   1.000
_cell.angle_alpha   90.00
_cell.angle_beta   90.00
_cell.angle_gamma   90.00
#
_symmetry.space_group_name_H-M   'P 1'
#
loop_
_entity.id
_entity.type
_entity.pdbx_description
1 polymer ?
#
loop_
_entity_poly.entity_id
_entity_poly.type
_entity_poly.pdbx_seq_one_letter_code
_entity_poly.pdbx_strand_id
1 'polypeptide(L)'
;MSNQILQVDENMLETKLDRLMSRKGEELLNAMLDAEADEITGAARYERASGRRAYRAGHYERNLTVKAGTMTLRVPKLKGAVFESAVIERYRRREQSVEEALIDMYLAGVSTRQVDDISRLLWGERMPSQTLSDKLKRVYEDIDQWRNRPLAAHSYPYLFVDGVWHKRTWGGSVENVSVLVAIGVDDTGHREVIGVAEGMKEDKASWEQFVRSMIERGLRGVRLVVGDRCAGLVSTVNSMLPDARYQRCMVHFMRNVLSKVSHKHAAWAASALKAVFAMESRQAALEKAEQVATEMESKGLKAAASCLREGISETTTYLLDDYPVEHRRRIRTNNMKDRKHVPSSTFLATPYSRVGLNEREAKAAGLDYVVKRLPVAAVPKTRVMRRPDGLMKAIVERNTGRILGAMLLSVESHEVINIVKLAMDLDAPASTLRDMAFTHPTIAEALNDLFA
;
A
#
# COMPACT_ATOMS: atom_id res chain seq x y z
N MET A 1 35.46 4.88 -5.27
CA MET A 1 35.04 6.10 -4.56
C MET A 1 33.62 5.90 -4.06
N SER A 2 33.46 5.87 -2.73
CA SER A 2 32.23 5.51 -2.01
C SER A 2 31.30 6.71 -1.91
N ASN A 3 30.20 6.75 -2.69
CA ASN A 3 29.14 7.75 -2.52
C ASN A 3 28.15 7.27 -1.45
N GLN A 4 28.40 7.64 -0.18
CA GLN A 4 27.39 7.64 0.88
C GLN A 4 26.38 8.77 0.59
N ILE A 5 25.14 8.42 0.20
CA ILE A 5 24.13 9.40 -0.23
C ILE A 5 23.31 10.00 0.92
N LEU A 6 23.51 9.60 2.18
CA LEU A 6 22.89 10.23 3.34
C LEU A 6 23.86 10.24 4.52
N GLN A 7 24.53 11.37 4.79
CA GLN A 7 25.09 11.65 6.10
C GLN A 7 23.99 12.31 6.93
N VAL A 8 23.31 11.51 7.75
CA VAL A 8 22.50 11.99 8.85
C VAL A 8 23.42 11.98 10.07
N ASP A 9 23.53 13.11 10.76
CA ASP A 9 24.26 13.18 12.03
C ASP A 9 23.58 12.22 13.03
N GLU A 10 24.30 11.22 13.54
CA GLU A 10 23.76 10.28 14.54
C GLU A 10 23.24 11.05 15.79
N ASN A 11 23.77 12.25 16.06
CA ASN A 11 23.31 13.11 17.14
C ASN A 11 22.01 13.89 16.83
N MET A 12 21.51 13.88 15.59
CA MET A 12 20.25 14.53 15.23
C MET A 12 19.01 13.72 15.65
N LEU A 13 19.17 12.42 15.93
CA LEU A 13 18.06 11.51 16.28
C LEU A 13 18.03 11.15 17.77
N GLU A 14 19.16 11.19 18.47
CA GLU A 14 19.21 10.93 19.92
C GLU A 14 19.08 12.21 20.73
N THR A 15 17.91 12.43 21.34
CA THR A 15 17.75 13.51 22.31
C THR A 15 18.39 13.14 23.66
N LYS A 16 18.67 14.15 24.50
CA LYS A 16 19.06 13.94 25.91
C LYS A 16 18.04 13.10 26.67
N LEU A 17 16.76 13.20 26.29
CA LEU A 17 15.68 12.41 26.86
C LEU A 17 15.79 10.93 26.45
N ASP A 18 16.09 10.65 25.18
CA ASP A 18 16.24 9.27 24.69
C ASP A 18 17.35 8.54 25.44
N ARG A 19 18.52 9.17 25.59
CA ARG A 19 19.63 8.59 26.38
C ARG A 19 19.25 8.32 27.84
N LEU A 20 18.47 9.22 28.44
CA LEU A 20 17.99 9.05 29.81
C LEU A 20 16.99 7.89 29.90
N MET A 21 16.09 7.77 28.92
CA MET A 21 15.11 6.69 28.85
C MET A 21 15.76 5.34 28.63
N SER A 22 16.73 5.23 27.72
CA SER A 22 17.45 3.97 27.47
C SER A 22 18.19 3.51 28.72
N ARG A 23 18.92 4.43 29.39
CA ARG A 23 19.63 4.10 30.64
C ARG A 23 18.66 3.70 31.76
N LYS A 24 17.57 4.45 31.96
CA LYS A 24 16.61 4.13 33.03
C LYS A 24 15.80 2.87 32.75
N GLY A 25 15.46 2.62 31.49
CA GLY A 25 14.85 1.37 31.05
C GLY A 25 15.78 0.18 31.30
N GLU A 26 17.07 0.30 30.97
CA GLU A 26 18.06 -0.74 31.23
C GLU A 26 18.21 -1.04 32.73
N GLU A 27 18.33 0.00 33.57
CA GLU A 27 18.38 -0.14 35.04
C GLU A 27 17.16 -0.87 35.57
N LEU A 28 15.96 -0.49 35.11
CA LEU A 28 14.70 -1.08 35.55
C LEU A 28 14.57 -2.54 35.12
N LEU A 29 14.86 -2.86 33.86
CA LEU A 29 14.78 -4.24 33.37
C LEU A 29 15.75 -5.16 34.12
N ASN A 30 16.97 -4.71 34.38
CA ASN A 30 17.94 -5.48 35.14
C ASN A 30 17.50 -5.68 36.61
N ALA A 31 16.89 -4.67 37.23
CA ALA A 31 16.33 -4.80 38.57
C ALA A 31 15.15 -5.79 38.60
N MET A 32 14.29 -5.80 37.58
CA MET A 32 13.20 -6.77 37.46
C MET A 32 13.72 -8.20 37.29
N LEU A 33 14.74 -8.42 36.46
CA LEU A 33 15.36 -9.75 36.31
C LEU A 33 15.97 -10.25 37.63
N ASP A 34 16.61 -9.36 38.40
CA ASP A 34 17.12 -9.72 39.71
C ASP A 34 15.98 -10.01 40.71
N ALA A 35 14.87 -9.28 40.67
CA ALA A 35 13.71 -9.56 41.51
C ALA A 35 13.06 -10.92 41.18
N GLU A 36 12.88 -11.25 39.90
CA GLU A 36 12.40 -12.57 39.47
C GLU A 36 13.33 -13.69 39.95
N ALA A 37 14.65 -13.46 39.95
CA ALA A 37 15.60 -14.44 40.46
C ALA A 37 15.44 -14.65 41.98
N ASP A 38 15.14 -13.61 42.75
CA ASP A 38 14.88 -13.72 44.19
C ASP A 38 13.59 -14.51 44.48
N GLU A 39 12.55 -14.32 43.65
CA GLU A 39 11.32 -15.10 43.74
C GLU A 39 11.56 -16.59 43.43
N ILE A 40 12.31 -16.89 42.36
CA ILE A 40 12.63 -18.27 41.98
C ILE A 40 13.51 -18.95 43.04
N THR A 41 14.51 -18.26 43.59
CA THR A 41 15.39 -18.81 44.63
C THR A 41 14.69 -18.89 45.99
N GLY A 42 13.63 -18.10 46.21
CA GLY A 42 12.98 -17.90 47.50
C GLY A 42 13.87 -17.20 48.53
N ALA A 43 14.85 -16.41 48.07
CA ALA A 43 15.80 -15.72 48.94
C ALA A 43 16.54 -14.62 48.17
N ALA A 44 16.71 -13.45 48.80
CA ALA A 44 17.46 -12.34 48.26
C ALA A 44 18.96 -12.66 48.09
N ARG A 45 19.63 -11.83 47.30
CA ARG A 45 21.08 -11.96 47.07
C ARG A 45 21.85 -11.88 48.39
N TYR A 46 22.69 -12.89 48.65
CA TYR A 46 23.47 -13.08 49.89
C TYR A 46 22.65 -13.33 51.17
N GLU A 47 21.32 -13.40 51.09
CA GLU A 47 20.48 -13.74 52.25
C GLU A 47 20.75 -15.18 52.72
N ARG A 48 20.61 -15.45 54.01
CA ARG A 48 20.64 -16.81 54.56
C ARG A 48 19.21 -17.22 54.89
N ALA A 49 18.56 -17.91 53.96
CA ALA A 49 17.21 -18.42 54.14
C ALA A 49 17.23 -19.96 54.22
N SER A 50 16.50 -20.52 55.17
CA SER A 50 16.38 -21.98 55.37
C SER A 50 15.56 -22.68 54.27
N GLY A 51 14.73 -21.95 53.53
CA GLY A 51 13.86 -22.46 52.46
C GLY A 51 14.34 -22.22 51.03
N ARG A 52 15.65 -21.91 50.83
CA ARG A 52 16.21 -21.58 49.51
C ARG A 52 16.09 -22.76 48.52
N ARG A 53 15.54 -22.48 47.33
CA ARG A 53 15.29 -23.47 46.27
C ARG A 53 16.42 -23.60 45.26
N ALA A 54 17.16 -22.51 45.02
CA ALA A 54 18.25 -22.46 44.07
C ALA A 54 19.33 -21.45 44.49
N TYR A 55 20.53 -21.56 43.90
CA TYR A 55 21.65 -20.68 44.20
C TYR A 55 22.00 -19.79 43.01
N ARG A 56 22.26 -18.50 43.24
CA ARG A 56 22.76 -17.59 42.20
C ARG A 56 24.20 -17.97 41.83
N ALA A 57 24.46 -18.06 40.53
CA ALA A 57 25.75 -18.43 39.94
C ALA A 57 26.28 -17.31 39.02
N GLY A 58 26.05 -16.06 39.42
CA GLY A 58 26.40 -14.86 38.66
C GLY A 58 25.37 -14.52 37.58
N HIS A 59 25.82 -13.81 36.55
CA HIS A 59 25.00 -13.35 35.43
C HIS A 59 25.67 -13.69 34.09
N TYR A 60 24.92 -13.66 32.99
CA TYR A 60 25.49 -13.44 31.66
C TYR A 60 24.89 -12.18 31.06
N GLU A 61 25.62 -11.58 30.14
CA GLU A 61 25.17 -10.39 29.43
C GLU A 61 24.58 -10.77 28.07
N ARG A 62 23.50 -10.10 27.69
CA ARG A 62 22.95 -10.13 26.34
C ARG A 62 22.33 -8.77 26.00
N ASN A 63 22.31 -8.44 24.73
CA ASN A 63 21.67 -7.22 24.25
C ASN A 63 20.20 -7.49 23.88
N LEU A 64 19.35 -6.51 24.16
CA LEU A 64 17.95 -6.46 23.73
C LEU A 64 17.71 -5.13 23.02
N THR A 65 17.27 -5.19 21.78
CA THR A 65 16.93 -4.00 20.99
C THR A 65 15.47 -3.63 21.21
N VAL A 66 15.24 -2.41 21.71
CA VAL A 66 13.92 -1.82 21.97
C VAL A 66 13.78 -0.52 21.19
N LYS A 67 12.59 0.11 21.21
CA LYS A 67 12.37 1.38 20.49
C LYS A 67 13.35 2.49 20.87
N ALA A 68 13.74 2.55 22.14
CA ALA A 68 14.70 3.53 22.66
C ALA A 68 16.17 3.21 22.34
N GLY A 69 16.44 2.12 21.61
CA GLY A 69 17.79 1.68 21.25
C GLY A 69 18.15 0.33 21.87
N THR A 70 19.45 0.04 21.90
CA THR A 70 19.97 -1.23 22.44
C THR A 70 20.17 -1.13 23.95
N MET A 71 19.63 -2.10 24.70
CA MET A 71 19.78 -2.23 26.15
C MET A 71 20.63 -3.47 26.49
N THR A 72 21.52 -3.33 27.47
CA THR A 72 22.35 -4.43 27.98
C THR A 72 21.66 -5.11 29.17
N LEU A 73 21.23 -6.36 28.97
CA LEU A 73 20.60 -7.17 30.00
C LEU A 73 21.63 -8.05 30.71
N ARG A 74 21.64 -8.01 32.03
CA ARG A 74 22.41 -8.87 32.93
C ARG A 74 21.47 -9.96 33.44
N VAL A 75 21.39 -11.07 32.73
CA VAL A 75 20.45 -12.15 33.04
C VAL A 75 21.03 -13.05 34.14
N PRO A 76 20.32 -13.27 35.27
CA PRO A 76 20.78 -14.14 36.34
C PRO A 76 20.99 -15.58 35.89
N LYS A 77 22.04 -16.21 36.43
CA LYS A 77 22.28 -17.65 36.35
C LYS A 77 21.91 -18.28 37.67
N LEU A 78 21.11 -19.34 37.62
CA LEU A 78 20.74 -20.11 38.80
C LEU A 78 21.32 -21.53 38.72
N LYS A 79 21.70 -22.09 39.87
CA LYS A 79 22.13 -23.48 40.07
C LYS A 79 21.05 -24.18 40.87
N GLY A 80 20.48 -25.25 40.31
CA GLY A 80 19.36 -26.01 40.89
C GLY A 80 17.98 -25.60 40.36
N ALA A 81 17.88 -24.52 39.58
CA ALA A 81 16.67 -24.14 38.86
C ALA A 81 17.02 -23.51 37.50
N VAL A 82 16.09 -23.56 36.55
CA VAL A 82 16.19 -22.81 35.29
C VAL A 82 15.66 -21.40 35.52
N PHE A 83 16.42 -20.38 35.11
CA PHE A 83 15.93 -19.02 35.13
C PHE A 83 15.08 -18.76 33.88
N GLU A 84 13.77 -18.65 34.07
CA GLU A 84 12.80 -18.28 33.03
C GLU A 84 12.15 -16.97 33.47
N SER A 85 12.40 -15.91 32.71
CA SER A 85 11.86 -14.58 32.99
C SER A 85 10.45 -14.47 32.41
N ALA A 86 9.53 -13.91 33.20
CA ALA A 86 8.20 -13.54 32.74
C ALA A 86 8.22 -12.20 31.99
N VAL A 87 9.21 -11.35 32.29
CA VAL A 87 9.39 -10.03 31.66
C VAL A 87 10.07 -10.12 30.29
N ILE A 88 11.07 -11.00 30.12
CA ILE A 88 11.85 -11.10 28.88
C ILE A 88 12.02 -12.53 28.43
N GLU A 89 11.38 -12.88 27.31
CA GLU A 89 11.52 -14.19 26.68
C GLU A 89 13.00 -14.58 26.44
N ARG A 90 13.27 -15.86 26.65
CA ARG A 90 14.59 -16.46 26.43
C ARG A 90 14.95 -16.38 24.95
N TYR A 91 16.19 -16.00 24.65
CA TYR A 91 16.73 -15.84 23.28
C TYR A 91 16.12 -14.73 22.41
N ARG A 92 15.04 -14.06 22.83
CA ARG A 92 14.50 -12.90 22.12
C ARG A 92 15.51 -11.75 22.09
N ARG A 93 15.89 -11.29 20.90
CA ARG A 93 16.90 -10.23 20.70
C ARG A 93 16.28 -8.84 20.47
N ARG A 94 15.01 -8.77 20.11
CA ARG A 94 14.31 -7.53 19.77
C ARG A 94 12.92 -7.51 20.38
N GLU A 95 12.45 -6.33 20.76
CA GLU A 95 11.07 -6.08 21.16
C GLU A 95 10.11 -6.29 19.98
N GLN A 96 8.94 -6.87 20.23
CA GLN A 96 7.94 -7.17 19.20
C GLN A 96 7.58 -5.95 18.32
N SER A 97 7.44 -4.78 18.93
CA SER A 97 7.05 -3.55 18.22
C SER A 97 8.09 -3.06 17.19
N VAL A 98 9.38 -3.35 17.43
CA VAL A 98 10.46 -3.10 16.46
C VAL A 98 10.34 -4.08 15.30
N GLU A 99 9.98 -5.33 15.58
CA GLU A 99 9.78 -6.35 14.56
C GLU A 99 8.58 -6.04 13.65
N GLU A 100 7.47 -5.59 14.25
CA GLU A 100 6.26 -5.16 13.53
C GLU A 100 6.54 -3.96 12.62
N ALA A 101 7.24 -2.93 13.12
CA ALA A 101 7.62 -1.77 12.31
C ALA A 101 8.49 -2.16 11.10
N LEU A 102 9.37 -3.14 11.26
CA LEU A 102 10.22 -3.64 10.18
C LEU A 102 9.42 -4.43 9.13
N ILE A 103 8.42 -5.21 9.56
CA ILE A 103 7.47 -5.90 8.67
C ILE A 103 6.63 -4.88 7.89
N ASP A 104 6.12 -3.84 8.57
CA ASP A 104 5.33 -2.78 7.95
C ASP A 104 6.13 -2.01 6.88
N MET A 105 7.41 -1.73 7.14
CA MET A 105 8.30 -1.12 6.14
C MET A 105 8.41 -2.00 4.89
N TYR A 106 8.59 -3.30 5.06
CA TYR A 106 8.67 -4.24 3.94
C TYR A 106 7.35 -4.29 3.16
N LEU A 107 6.21 -4.39 3.86
CA LEU A 107 4.88 -4.38 3.24
C LEU A 107 4.58 -3.06 2.52
N ALA A 108 5.13 -1.94 2.99
CA ALA A 108 5.07 -0.64 2.33
C ALA A 108 5.99 -0.52 1.09
N GLY A 109 6.75 -1.56 0.75
CA GLY A 109 7.59 -1.64 -0.45
C GLY A 109 9.05 -1.24 -0.22
N VAL A 110 9.51 -1.11 1.03
CA VAL A 110 10.92 -0.89 1.34
C VAL A 110 11.69 -2.21 1.14
N SER A 111 12.76 -2.17 0.35
CA SER A 111 13.55 -3.39 0.09
C SER A 111 14.21 -3.91 1.38
N THR A 112 14.43 -5.22 1.48
CA THR A 112 15.06 -5.83 2.67
C THR A 112 16.43 -5.26 3.01
N ARG A 113 17.17 -4.75 2.01
CA ARG A 113 18.45 -4.06 2.21
C ARG A 113 18.27 -2.66 2.80
N GLN A 114 17.30 -1.91 2.29
CA GLN A 114 16.95 -0.61 2.86
C GLN A 114 16.38 -0.75 4.27
N VAL A 115 15.64 -1.82 4.55
CA VAL A 115 15.18 -2.13 5.92
C VAL A 115 16.38 -2.39 6.84
N ASP A 116 17.43 -3.09 6.39
CA ASP A 116 18.67 -3.27 7.16
C ASP A 116 19.36 -1.92 7.45
N ASP A 117 19.49 -1.06 6.43
CA ASP A 117 20.11 0.26 6.56
C ASP A 117 19.31 1.16 7.52
N ILE A 118 17.97 1.18 7.41
CA ILE A 118 17.08 1.92 8.30
C ILE A 118 17.14 1.35 9.72
N SER A 119 17.19 0.03 9.87
CA SER A 119 17.29 -0.62 11.18
C SER A 119 18.56 -0.18 11.90
N ARG A 120 19.69 -0.18 11.18
CA ARG A 120 20.97 0.29 11.72
C ARG A 120 20.90 1.76 12.15
N LEU A 121 20.26 2.60 11.34
CA LEU A 121 20.16 4.04 11.60
C LEU A 121 19.26 4.34 12.81
N LEU A 122 18.12 3.67 12.94
CA LEU A 122 17.12 3.97 13.97
C LEU A 122 17.42 3.29 15.31
N TRP A 123 17.95 2.07 15.29
CA TRP A 123 18.09 1.26 16.50
C TRP A 123 19.54 0.82 16.78
N GLY A 124 20.51 1.23 15.95
CA GLY A 124 21.92 0.89 16.12
C GLY A 124 22.27 -0.57 15.78
N GLU A 125 21.28 -1.41 15.50
CA GLU A 125 21.47 -2.82 15.16
C GLU A 125 20.97 -3.12 13.74
N ARG A 126 21.76 -3.90 13.00
CA ARG A 126 21.35 -4.44 11.70
C ARG A 126 20.23 -5.46 11.85
N MET A 127 19.40 -5.55 10.81
CA MET A 127 18.45 -6.64 10.60
C MET A 127 18.89 -7.40 9.35
N PRO A 128 19.60 -8.53 9.50
CA PRO A 128 19.96 -9.35 8.35
C PRO A 128 18.71 -9.68 7.54
N SER A 129 18.76 -9.51 6.22
CA SER A 129 17.61 -9.75 5.35
C SER A 129 17.01 -11.15 5.53
N GLN A 130 17.84 -12.14 5.84
CA GLN A 130 17.39 -13.50 6.14
C GLN A 130 16.46 -13.56 7.36
N THR A 131 16.74 -12.80 8.42
CA THR A 131 15.92 -12.77 9.64
C THR A 131 14.54 -12.17 9.38
N LEU A 132 14.48 -11.12 8.56
CA LEU A 132 13.21 -10.55 8.11
C LEU A 132 12.43 -11.56 7.27
N SER A 133 13.09 -12.18 6.29
CA SER A 133 12.47 -13.22 5.45
C SER A 133 11.94 -14.39 6.27
N ASP A 134 12.68 -14.87 7.27
CA ASP A 134 12.26 -15.97 8.13
C ASP A 134 11.03 -15.61 8.98
N LYS A 135 10.92 -14.35 9.42
CA LYS A 135 9.74 -13.86 10.14
C LYS A 135 8.53 -13.71 9.24
N LEU A 136 8.74 -13.25 8.01
CA LEU A 136 7.69 -13.13 6.99
C LEU A 136 7.10 -14.49 6.61
N LYS A 137 7.80 -15.61 6.87
CA LYS A 137 7.22 -16.96 6.66
C LYS A 137 5.91 -17.18 7.41
N ARG A 138 5.74 -16.57 8.59
CA ARG A 138 4.47 -16.64 9.34
C ARG A 138 3.33 -16.00 8.55
N VAL A 139 3.62 -14.88 7.89
CA VAL A 139 2.65 -14.17 7.03
C VAL A 139 2.32 -14.99 5.78
N TYR A 140 3.22 -15.87 5.31
CA TYR A 140 2.93 -16.72 4.16
C TYR A 140 1.82 -17.73 4.42
N GLU A 141 1.74 -18.29 5.64
CA GLU A 141 0.62 -19.15 6.03
C GLU A 141 -0.70 -18.38 5.99
N ASP A 142 -0.72 -17.16 6.52
CA ASP A 142 -1.90 -16.28 6.48
C ASP A 142 -2.29 -15.92 5.03
N ILE A 143 -1.30 -15.64 4.18
CA ILE A 143 -1.52 -15.37 2.75
C ILE A 143 -2.12 -16.58 2.07
N ASP A 144 -1.61 -17.79 2.33
CA ASP A 144 -2.13 -19.00 1.70
C ASP A 144 -3.53 -19.35 2.22
N GLN A 145 -3.81 -19.15 3.51
CA GLN A 145 -5.18 -19.26 4.04
C GLN A 145 -6.12 -18.25 3.36
N TRP A 146 -5.69 -16.98 3.24
CA TRP A 146 -6.47 -15.93 2.59
C TRP A 146 -6.71 -16.19 1.10
N ARG A 147 -5.71 -16.73 0.39
CA ARG A 147 -5.79 -17.10 -1.03
C ARG A 147 -6.74 -18.26 -1.28
N ASN A 148 -6.89 -19.17 -0.32
CA ASN A 148 -7.75 -20.36 -0.42
C ASN A 148 -9.09 -20.20 0.31
N ARG A 149 -9.40 -19.02 0.86
CA ARG A 149 -10.63 -18.79 1.62
C ARG A 149 -11.89 -19.08 0.79
N PRO A 150 -12.99 -19.57 1.39
CA PRO A 150 -14.27 -19.74 0.72
C PRO A 150 -14.83 -18.42 0.18
N LEU A 151 -15.44 -18.46 -1.00
CA LEU A 151 -16.12 -17.34 -1.67
C LEU A 151 -17.65 -17.51 -1.65
N ALA A 152 -18.15 -18.64 -1.15
CA ALA A 152 -19.57 -18.97 -1.17
C ALA A 152 -20.44 -18.09 -0.26
N ALA A 153 -19.88 -17.18 0.54
CA ALA A 153 -20.66 -16.26 1.37
C ALA A 153 -21.44 -15.24 0.52
N HIS A 154 -20.88 -14.80 -0.61
CA HIS A 154 -21.45 -13.75 -1.45
C HIS A 154 -21.64 -14.24 -2.90
N SER A 155 -22.50 -13.56 -3.65
CA SER A 155 -22.48 -13.63 -5.11
C SER A 155 -21.61 -12.51 -5.65
N TYR A 156 -20.89 -12.74 -6.76
CA TYR A 156 -20.01 -11.73 -7.37
C TYR A 156 -20.43 -11.40 -8.80
N PRO A 157 -21.42 -10.52 -9.01
CA PRO A 157 -21.92 -10.18 -10.35
C PRO A 157 -20.86 -9.64 -11.31
N TYR A 158 -19.85 -8.96 -10.78
CA TYR A 158 -18.79 -8.34 -11.58
C TYR A 158 -17.42 -8.80 -11.13
N LEU A 159 -16.60 -9.22 -12.09
CA LEU A 159 -15.23 -9.66 -11.86
C LEU A 159 -14.27 -8.80 -12.68
N PHE A 160 -13.27 -8.24 -12.04
CA PHE A 160 -12.16 -7.55 -12.69
C PHE A 160 -10.92 -8.41 -12.58
N VAL A 161 -10.30 -8.71 -13.70
CA VAL A 161 -9.08 -9.51 -13.74
C VAL A 161 -7.95 -8.73 -14.39
N ASP A 162 -6.73 -8.99 -13.92
CA ASP A 162 -5.52 -8.39 -14.48
C ASP A 162 -4.31 -9.32 -14.31
N GLY A 163 -3.31 -9.14 -15.19
CA GLY A 163 -2.04 -9.84 -15.15
C GLY A 163 -0.90 -8.85 -14.86
N VAL A 164 -0.25 -9.01 -13.70
CA VAL A 164 0.88 -8.15 -13.31
C VAL A 164 2.19 -8.87 -13.57
N TRP A 165 2.97 -8.34 -14.49
CA TRP A 165 4.25 -8.91 -14.88
C TRP A 165 5.36 -8.58 -13.88
N HIS A 166 5.99 -9.61 -13.35
CA HIS A 166 7.16 -9.52 -12.49
C HIS A 166 8.32 -10.33 -13.07
N LYS A 167 9.54 -9.98 -12.69
CA LYS A 167 10.72 -10.79 -12.99
C LYS A 167 11.04 -11.66 -11.78
N ARG A 168 11.19 -12.96 -12.01
CA ARG A 168 11.52 -13.94 -10.96
C ARG A 168 12.73 -14.75 -11.40
N THR A 169 13.62 -15.05 -10.46
CA THR A 169 14.72 -15.98 -10.70
C THR A 169 14.23 -17.39 -10.44
N TRP A 170 14.36 -18.28 -11.42
CA TRP A 170 13.99 -19.70 -11.34
C TRP A 170 15.07 -20.54 -12.01
N GLY A 171 15.55 -21.60 -11.38
CA GLY A 171 16.55 -22.50 -11.99
C GLY A 171 17.86 -21.84 -12.45
N GLY A 172 18.20 -20.65 -11.96
CA GLY A 172 19.38 -19.87 -12.40
C GLY A 172 19.13 -18.91 -13.56
N SER A 173 17.95 -18.90 -14.17
CA SER A 173 17.51 -17.91 -15.17
C SER A 173 16.57 -16.87 -14.55
N VAL A 174 16.54 -15.67 -15.13
CA VAL A 174 15.51 -14.66 -14.82
C VAL A 174 14.40 -14.78 -15.84
N GLU A 175 13.20 -15.12 -15.37
CA GLU A 175 12.02 -15.33 -16.19
C GLU A 175 10.94 -14.31 -15.86
N ASN A 176 10.12 -13.98 -16.85
CA ASN A 176 8.93 -13.16 -16.64
C ASN A 176 7.82 -14.09 -16.11
N VAL A 177 7.26 -13.74 -14.96
CA VAL A 177 6.13 -14.42 -14.33
C VAL A 177 4.97 -13.42 -14.25
N SER A 178 3.76 -13.87 -14.59
CA SER A 178 2.54 -13.07 -14.45
C SER A 178 1.84 -13.41 -13.16
N VAL A 179 1.61 -12.44 -12.29
CA VAL A 179 0.71 -12.60 -11.14
C VAL A 179 -0.70 -12.23 -11.58
N LEU A 180 -1.58 -13.22 -11.63
CA LEU A 180 -2.99 -13.04 -11.96
C LEU A 180 -3.73 -12.57 -10.71
N VAL A 181 -4.52 -11.50 -10.86
CA VAL A 181 -5.30 -10.90 -9.79
C VAL A 181 -6.76 -10.82 -10.21
N ALA A 182 -7.66 -11.15 -9.27
CA ALA A 182 -9.10 -11.05 -9.44
C ALA A 182 -9.72 -10.21 -8.33
N ILE A 183 -10.48 -9.20 -8.71
CA ILE A 183 -11.27 -8.34 -7.83
C ILE A 183 -12.75 -8.62 -8.11
N GLY A 184 -13.45 -9.14 -7.12
CA GLY A 184 -14.89 -9.36 -7.17
C GLY A 184 -15.63 -8.12 -6.68
N VAL A 185 -16.77 -7.82 -7.28
CA VAL A 185 -17.79 -6.94 -6.70
C VAL A 185 -18.93 -7.83 -6.25
N ASP A 186 -19.24 -7.79 -4.96
CA ASP A 186 -20.32 -8.59 -4.41
C ASP A 186 -21.71 -7.99 -4.71
N ASP A 187 -22.76 -8.66 -4.23
CA ASP A 187 -24.16 -8.22 -4.32
C ASP A 187 -24.47 -6.94 -3.55
N THR A 188 -23.61 -6.51 -2.62
CA THR A 188 -23.71 -5.24 -1.90
C THR A 188 -23.01 -4.09 -2.63
N GLY A 189 -22.25 -4.40 -3.69
CA GLY A 189 -21.40 -3.45 -4.39
C GLY A 189 -20.01 -3.27 -3.76
N HIS A 190 -19.68 -4.03 -2.71
CA HIS A 190 -18.36 -4.03 -2.09
C HIS A 190 -17.35 -4.70 -3.01
N ARG A 191 -16.14 -4.12 -3.08
CA ARG A 191 -15.05 -4.64 -3.92
C ARG A 191 -13.97 -5.22 -3.05
N GLU A 192 -13.62 -6.46 -3.30
CA GLU A 192 -12.53 -7.15 -2.62
C GLU A 192 -11.68 -7.94 -3.60
N VAL A 193 -10.41 -8.14 -3.23
CA VAL A 193 -9.54 -9.06 -3.99
C VAL A 193 -9.93 -10.48 -3.61
N ILE A 194 -10.49 -11.24 -4.55
CA ILE A 194 -11.00 -12.60 -4.31
C ILE A 194 -10.01 -13.68 -4.73
N GLY A 195 -8.99 -13.33 -5.55
CA GLY A 195 -7.99 -14.28 -6.01
C GLY A 195 -6.67 -13.61 -6.37
N VAL A 196 -5.57 -14.27 -5.99
CA VAL A 196 -4.21 -13.97 -6.45
C VAL A 196 -3.50 -15.30 -6.71
N ALA A 197 -2.99 -15.46 -7.92
CA ALA A 197 -2.26 -16.66 -8.32
C ALA A 197 -1.04 -16.33 -9.18
N GLU A 198 0.03 -17.10 -9.00
CA GLU A 198 1.15 -17.07 -9.91
C GLU A 198 0.79 -17.84 -11.18
N GLY A 199 0.84 -17.18 -12.33
CA GLY A 199 0.81 -17.79 -13.65
C GLY A 199 2.19 -17.70 -14.29
N MET A 200 2.71 -18.80 -14.81
CA MET A 200 3.99 -18.79 -15.54
C MET A 200 3.91 -17.84 -16.75
N LYS A 201 2.74 -17.75 -17.40
CA LYS A 201 2.43 -16.85 -18.53
C LYS A 201 0.93 -16.49 -18.51
N GLU A 202 0.54 -15.43 -19.22
CA GLU A 202 -0.87 -15.15 -19.54
C GLU A 202 -1.41 -16.10 -20.63
N ASP A 203 -1.26 -17.40 -20.42
CA ASP A 203 -1.79 -18.43 -21.31
C ASP A 203 -3.15 -18.96 -20.86
N LYS A 204 -3.80 -19.72 -21.75
CA LYS A 204 -5.13 -20.29 -21.49
C LYS A 204 -5.12 -21.20 -20.25
N ALA A 205 -4.07 -22.00 -20.07
CA ALA A 205 -3.98 -22.93 -18.95
C ALA A 205 -3.93 -22.21 -17.59
N SER A 206 -3.14 -21.14 -17.50
CA SER A 206 -3.02 -20.32 -16.29
C SER A 206 -4.35 -19.63 -15.94
N TRP A 207 -5.05 -19.09 -16.94
CA TRP A 207 -6.39 -18.51 -16.74
C TRP A 207 -7.44 -19.55 -16.34
N GLU A 208 -7.46 -20.72 -16.98
CA GLU A 208 -8.36 -21.82 -16.62
C GLU A 208 -8.14 -22.30 -15.20
N GLN A 209 -6.89 -22.51 -14.79
CA GLN A 209 -6.56 -22.90 -13.42
C GLN A 209 -7.00 -21.82 -12.41
N PHE A 210 -6.78 -20.54 -12.74
CA PHE A 210 -7.14 -19.43 -11.87
C PHE A 210 -8.66 -19.30 -11.70
N VAL A 211 -9.42 -19.35 -12.79
CA VAL A 211 -10.90 -19.31 -12.74
C VAL A 211 -11.45 -20.56 -12.07
N ARG A 212 -10.89 -21.74 -12.35
CA ARG A 212 -11.26 -23.00 -11.69
C ARG A 212 -11.11 -22.93 -10.18
N SER A 213 -9.97 -22.46 -9.69
CA SER A 213 -9.72 -22.30 -8.26
C SER A 213 -10.78 -21.41 -7.60
N MET A 214 -11.18 -20.31 -8.24
CA MET A 214 -12.23 -19.44 -7.70
C MET A 214 -13.61 -20.13 -7.69
N ILE A 215 -13.95 -20.88 -8.74
CA ILE A 215 -15.20 -21.66 -8.82
C ILE A 215 -15.24 -22.73 -7.71
N GLU A 216 -14.16 -23.48 -7.53
CA GLU A 216 -14.03 -24.51 -6.49
C GLU A 216 -14.15 -23.91 -5.08
N ARG A 217 -13.71 -22.67 -4.89
CA ARG A 217 -13.89 -21.90 -3.65
C ARG A 217 -15.31 -21.34 -3.47
N GLY A 218 -16.18 -21.43 -4.48
CA GLY A 218 -17.59 -21.03 -4.41
C GLY A 218 -17.96 -19.75 -5.15
N LEU A 219 -17.12 -19.27 -6.08
CA LEU A 219 -17.45 -18.14 -6.96
C LEU A 219 -18.74 -18.45 -7.76
N ARG A 220 -19.75 -17.58 -7.62
CA ARG A 220 -21.04 -17.71 -8.30
C ARG A 220 -21.63 -16.36 -8.71
N GLY A 221 -22.56 -16.41 -9.68
CA GLY A 221 -23.36 -15.25 -10.08
C GLY A 221 -22.66 -14.26 -10.99
N VAL A 222 -21.51 -14.60 -11.56
CA VAL A 222 -20.72 -13.72 -12.44
C VAL A 222 -21.49 -13.41 -13.72
N ARG A 223 -21.72 -12.12 -13.99
CA ARG A 223 -22.40 -11.61 -15.19
C ARG A 223 -21.48 -10.85 -16.13
N LEU A 224 -20.43 -10.21 -15.61
CA LEU A 224 -19.44 -9.49 -16.41
C LEU A 224 -18.03 -9.76 -15.90
N VAL A 225 -17.13 -10.13 -16.82
CA VAL A 225 -15.69 -10.21 -16.56
C VAL A 225 -14.98 -9.12 -17.35
N VAL A 226 -14.25 -8.25 -16.65
CA VAL A 226 -13.51 -7.12 -17.24
C VAL A 226 -12.01 -7.35 -17.09
N GLY A 227 -11.28 -7.46 -18.20
CA GLY A 227 -9.83 -7.66 -18.21
C GLY A 227 -9.15 -7.05 -19.43
N ASP A 228 -7.83 -7.14 -19.55
CA ASP A 228 -7.19 -6.86 -20.84
C ASP A 228 -7.45 -8.02 -21.82
N ARG A 229 -7.39 -7.72 -23.12
CA ARG A 229 -7.63 -8.69 -24.18
C ARG A 229 -6.43 -9.63 -24.31
N CYS A 230 -6.53 -10.79 -23.67
CA CYS A 230 -5.72 -11.95 -23.97
C CYS A 230 -6.62 -13.12 -24.40
N ALA A 231 -6.18 -13.85 -25.44
CA ALA A 231 -6.97 -14.93 -26.03
C ALA A 231 -7.28 -16.06 -25.02
N GLY A 232 -6.36 -16.31 -24.09
CA GLY A 232 -6.55 -17.25 -22.98
C GLY A 232 -7.74 -16.86 -22.12
N LEU A 233 -7.78 -15.63 -21.60
CA LEU A 233 -8.87 -15.15 -20.75
C LEU A 233 -10.23 -15.22 -21.44
N VAL A 234 -10.34 -14.73 -22.69
CA VAL A 234 -11.62 -14.72 -23.41
C VAL A 234 -12.14 -16.14 -23.61
N SER A 235 -11.26 -17.08 -23.99
CA SER A 235 -11.63 -18.49 -24.10
C SER A 235 -12.07 -19.07 -22.76
N THR A 236 -11.38 -18.76 -21.67
CA THR A 236 -11.69 -19.27 -20.33
C THR A 236 -13.02 -18.74 -19.81
N VAL A 237 -13.29 -17.45 -19.97
CA VAL A 237 -14.56 -16.84 -19.54
C VAL A 237 -15.73 -17.52 -20.28
N ASN A 238 -15.62 -17.64 -21.61
CA ASN A 238 -16.67 -18.25 -22.41
C ASN A 238 -16.91 -19.74 -22.09
N SER A 239 -15.89 -20.47 -21.64
CA SER A 239 -16.01 -21.90 -21.33
C SER A 239 -16.42 -22.18 -19.87
N MET A 240 -15.95 -21.40 -18.92
CA MET A 240 -16.10 -21.68 -17.48
C MET A 240 -17.15 -20.80 -16.78
N LEU A 241 -17.52 -19.67 -17.39
CA LEU A 241 -18.49 -18.71 -16.84
C LEU A 241 -19.56 -18.39 -17.91
N PRO A 242 -20.44 -19.34 -18.24
CA PRO A 242 -21.34 -19.23 -19.40
C PRO A 242 -22.35 -18.08 -19.29
N ASP A 243 -22.75 -17.71 -18.07
CA ASP A 243 -23.66 -16.59 -17.81
C ASP A 243 -22.95 -15.22 -17.82
N ALA A 244 -21.62 -15.22 -17.92
CA ALA A 244 -20.82 -14.01 -17.93
C ALA A 244 -20.50 -13.54 -19.35
N ARG A 245 -20.59 -12.24 -19.59
CA ARG A 245 -19.99 -11.62 -20.78
C ARG A 245 -18.57 -11.19 -20.48
N TYR A 246 -17.71 -11.28 -21.48
CA TYR A 246 -16.39 -10.65 -21.44
C TYR A 246 -16.46 -9.19 -21.90
N GLN A 247 -15.70 -8.34 -21.22
CA GLN A 247 -15.41 -6.98 -21.63
C GLN A 247 -13.92 -6.69 -21.57
N ARG A 248 -13.40 -6.12 -22.64
CA ARG A 248 -12.07 -5.54 -22.64
C ARG A 248 -12.09 -4.24 -21.83
N CYS A 249 -11.15 -4.09 -20.90
CA CYS A 249 -11.02 -2.88 -20.11
C CYS A 249 -10.79 -1.65 -21.00
N MET A 250 -11.62 -0.62 -20.80
CA MET A 250 -11.52 0.68 -21.49
C MET A 250 -10.11 1.30 -21.41
N VAL A 251 -9.49 1.28 -20.23
CA VAL A 251 -8.18 1.93 -20.01
C VAL A 251 -7.07 1.22 -20.76
N HIS A 252 -7.05 -0.12 -20.73
CA HIS A 252 -6.08 -0.90 -21.51
C HIS A 252 -6.30 -0.70 -23.00
N PHE A 253 -7.56 -0.69 -23.44
CA PHE A 253 -7.89 -0.41 -24.83
C PHE A 253 -7.45 0.99 -25.28
N MET A 254 -7.76 2.04 -24.52
CA MET A 254 -7.32 3.41 -24.83
C MET A 254 -5.80 3.50 -24.91
N ARG A 255 -5.07 2.85 -24.00
CA ARG A 255 -3.60 2.79 -24.05
C ARG A 255 -3.11 2.12 -25.33
N ASN A 256 -3.76 1.05 -25.76
CA ASN A 256 -3.40 0.29 -26.96
C ASN A 256 -3.73 1.02 -28.27
N VAL A 257 -4.72 1.91 -28.27
CA VAL A 257 -4.98 2.81 -29.39
C VAL A 257 -3.95 3.95 -29.38
N LEU A 258 -3.74 4.60 -28.23
CA LEU A 258 -2.82 5.73 -28.08
C LEU A 258 -1.36 5.37 -28.34
N SER A 259 -0.93 4.13 -28.06
CA SER A 259 0.43 3.67 -28.39
C SER A 259 0.72 3.64 -29.89
N LYS A 260 -0.33 3.66 -30.73
CA LYS A 260 -0.26 3.74 -32.20
C LYS A 260 -0.44 5.15 -32.74
N VAL A 261 -0.57 6.15 -31.86
CA VAL A 261 -0.76 7.56 -32.21
C VAL A 261 0.57 8.30 -32.06
N SER A 262 0.90 9.16 -33.01
CA SER A 262 2.09 10.00 -32.93
C SER A 262 1.94 11.07 -31.84
N HIS A 263 3.06 11.51 -31.25
CA HIS A 263 3.05 12.51 -30.16
C HIS A 263 2.28 13.79 -30.52
N LYS A 264 2.36 14.23 -31.79
CA LYS A 264 1.64 15.40 -32.31
C LYS A 264 0.12 15.31 -32.14
N HIS A 265 -0.46 14.12 -32.23
CA HIS A 265 -1.91 13.90 -32.21
C HIS A 265 -2.41 13.26 -30.91
N ALA A 266 -1.52 12.97 -29.95
CA ALA A 266 -1.85 12.25 -28.72
C ALA A 266 -2.95 12.94 -27.88
N ALA A 267 -2.87 14.26 -27.71
CA ALA A 267 -3.84 15.04 -26.92
C ALA A 267 -5.25 15.02 -27.55
N TRP A 268 -5.32 15.20 -28.87
CA TRP A 268 -6.57 15.10 -29.62
C TRP A 268 -7.14 13.68 -29.55
N ALA A 269 -6.33 12.65 -29.84
CA ALA A 269 -6.78 11.26 -29.85
C ALA A 269 -7.29 10.82 -28.47
N ALA A 270 -6.63 11.24 -27.39
CA ALA A 270 -7.07 10.97 -26.03
C ALA A 270 -8.44 11.59 -25.73
N SER A 271 -8.66 12.83 -26.19
CA SER A 271 -9.95 13.53 -26.02
C SER A 271 -11.06 12.89 -26.87
N ALA A 272 -10.75 12.51 -28.11
CA ALA A 272 -11.68 11.83 -29.00
C ALA A 272 -12.11 10.46 -28.44
N LEU A 273 -11.17 9.65 -27.93
CA LEU A 273 -11.48 8.37 -27.28
C LEU A 273 -12.34 8.56 -26.02
N LYS A 274 -12.08 9.59 -25.22
CA LYS A 274 -12.94 9.92 -24.07
C LYS A 274 -14.37 10.26 -24.50
N ALA A 275 -14.54 10.97 -25.63
CA ALA A 275 -15.86 11.30 -26.16
C ALA A 275 -16.63 10.03 -26.59
N VAL A 276 -15.97 9.06 -27.22
CA VAL A 276 -16.57 7.75 -27.55
C VAL A 276 -17.15 7.09 -26.29
N PHE A 277 -16.39 7.08 -25.21
CA PHE A 277 -16.76 6.45 -23.94
C PHE A 277 -17.65 7.31 -23.03
N ALA A 278 -17.99 8.53 -23.46
CA ALA A 278 -18.98 9.38 -22.81
C ALA A 278 -20.39 9.16 -23.37
N MET A 279 -20.55 8.39 -24.46
CA MET A 279 -21.85 8.09 -25.03
C MET A 279 -22.68 7.20 -24.10
N GLU A 280 -23.97 7.47 -24.02
CA GLU A 280 -24.89 6.82 -23.06
C GLU A 280 -25.46 5.49 -23.58
N SER A 281 -25.45 5.28 -24.90
CA SER A 281 -25.89 4.05 -25.56
C SER A 281 -24.76 3.37 -26.32
N ARG A 282 -24.84 2.03 -26.42
CA ARG A 282 -23.85 1.25 -27.17
C ARG A 282 -23.81 1.66 -28.64
N GLN A 283 -24.98 1.89 -29.25
CA GLN A 283 -25.07 2.33 -30.64
C GLN A 283 -24.36 3.67 -30.87
N ALA A 284 -24.64 4.67 -30.03
CA ALA A 284 -23.99 5.98 -30.12
C ALA A 284 -22.47 5.88 -29.90
N ALA A 285 -22.02 5.01 -28.98
CA ALA A 285 -20.59 4.76 -28.77
C ALA A 285 -19.92 4.17 -30.02
N LEU A 286 -20.56 3.20 -30.69
CA LEU A 286 -20.04 2.58 -31.91
C LEU A 286 -20.00 3.57 -33.08
N GLU A 287 -21.06 4.35 -33.27
CA GLU A 287 -21.11 5.40 -34.30
C GLU A 287 -20.05 6.47 -34.05
N LYS A 288 -19.90 6.91 -32.79
CA LYS A 288 -18.87 7.88 -32.43
C LYS A 288 -17.47 7.32 -32.64
N ALA A 289 -17.25 6.05 -32.34
CA ALA A 289 -15.98 5.38 -32.57
C ALA A 289 -15.65 5.31 -34.06
N GLU A 290 -16.63 5.05 -34.93
CA GLU A 290 -16.39 5.07 -36.38
C GLU A 290 -16.04 6.47 -36.87
N GLN A 291 -16.77 7.51 -36.44
CA GLN A 291 -16.43 8.90 -36.75
C GLN A 291 -14.98 9.24 -36.34
N VAL A 292 -14.57 8.84 -35.14
CA VAL A 292 -13.21 9.05 -34.63
C VAL A 292 -12.19 8.24 -35.45
N ALA A 293 -12.51 7.02 -35.85
CA ALA A 293 -11.65 6.19 -36.69
C ALA A 293 -11.43 6.82 -38.07
N THR A 294 -12.48 7.34 -38.72
CA THR A 294 -12.37 8.09 -39.98
C THR A 294 -11.51 9.34 -39.81
N GLU A 295 -11.68 10.09 -38.70
CA GLU A 295 -10.84 11.25 -38.44
C GLU A 295 -9.38 10.86 -38.19
N MET A 296 -9.12 9.74 -37.50
CA MET A 296 -7.78 9.18 -37.33
C MET A 296 -7.13 8.86 -38.69
N GLU A 297 -7.87 8.26 -39.62
CA GLU A 297 -7.38 7.97 -40.96
C GLU A 297 -7.02 9.23 -41.75
N SER A 298 -7.87 10.27 -41.67
CA SER A 298 -7.61 11.57 -42.32
C SER A 298 -6.31 12.24 -41.81
N LYS A 299 -5.93 11.97 -40.56
CA LYS A 299 -4.69 12.45 -39.93
C LYS A 299 -3.51 11.49 -40.12
N GLY A 300 -3.66 10.45 -40.94
CA GLY A 300 -2.62 9.46 -41.24
C GLY A 300 -2.42 8.38 -40.16
N LEU A 301 -3.31 8.29 -39.16
CA LEU A 301 -3.20 7.37 -38.02
C LEU A 301 -3.91 6.04 -38.28
N LYS A 302 -3.64 5.40 -39.43
CA LYS A 302 -4.35 4.19 -39.89
C LYS A 302 -4.31 3.02 -38.88
N ALA A 303 -3.16 2.80 -38.24
CA ALA A 303 -3.01 1.73 -37.26
C ALA A 303 -3.83 1.95 -35.98
N ALA A 304 -3.99 3.21 -35.55
CA ALA A 304 -4.84 3.58 -34.42
C ALA A 304 -6.33 3.41 -34.78
N ALA A 305 -6.73 3.81 -36.00
CA ALA A 305 -8.09 3.62 -36.51
C ALA A 305 -8.49 2.14 -36.58
N SER A 306 -7.64 1.28 -37.16
CA SER A 306 -7.89 -0.18 -37.20
C SER A 306 -8.05 -0.75 -35.79
N CYS A 307 -7.14 -0.37 -34.89
CA CYS A 307 -7.20 -0.81 -33.49
C CYS A 307 -8.49 -0.36 -32.78
N LEU A 308 -8.99 0.85 -33.08
CA LEU A 308 -10.25 1.34 -32.54
C LEU A 308 -11.44 0.50 -33.04
N ARG A 309 -11.54 0.30 -34.36
CA ARG A 309 -12.64 -0.47 -34.97
C ARG A 309 -12.70 -1.91 -34.47
N GLU A 310 -11.55 -2.58 -34.41
CA GLU A 310 -11.46 -3.98 -34.01
C GLU A 310 -11.84 -4.23 -32.54
N GLY A 311 -11.58 -3.25 -31.66
CA GLY A 311 -11.73 -3.46 -30.22
C GLY A 311 -12.92 -2.75 -29.57
N ILE A 312 -13.54 -1.76 -30.22
CA ILE A 312 -14.58 -0.95 -29.57
C ILE A 312 -15.77 -1.79 -29.10
N SER A 313 -16.19 -2.77 -29.89
CA SER A 313 -17.34 -3.63 -29.55
C SER A 313 -17.12 -4.41 -28.26
N GLU A 314 -15.89 -4.92 -28.04
CA GLU A 314 -15.52 -5.65 -26.82
C GLU A 314 -15.41 -4.74 -25.58
N THR A 315 -15.26 -3.43 -25.76
CA THR A 315 -15.10 -2.46 -24.65
C THR A 315 -16.41 -1.80 -24.21
N THR A 316 -17.48 -2.00 -24.98
CA THR A 316 -18.79 -1.36 -24.76
C THR A 316 -19.85 -2.35 -24.24
N THR A 317 -19.45 -3.56 -23.82
CA THR A 317 -20.35 -4.58 -23.27
C THR A 317 -21.17 -4.05 -22.09
N TYR A 318 -20.60 -3.21 -21.23
CA TYR A 318 -21.29 -2.60 -20.09
C TYR A 318 -22.46 -1.68 -20.48
N LEU A 319 -22.56 -1.24 -21.74
CA LEU A 319 -23.66 -0.43 -22.25
C LEU A 319 -24.86 -1.28 -22.71
N LEU A 320 -24.78 -2.61 -22.61
CA LEU A 320 -25.91 -3.50 -22.86
C LEU A 320 -27.02 -3.29 -21.82
N ASP A 321 -28.26 -3.58 -22.24
CA ASP A 321 -29.46 -3.40 -21.41
C ASP A 321 -29.50 -4.35 -20.20
N ASP A 322 -28.77 -5.46 -20.26
CA ASP A 322 -28.58 -6.40 -19.14
C ASP A 322 -27.85 -5.77 -17.93
N TYR A 323 -27.24 -4.58 -18.10
CA TYR A 323 -26.50 -3.88 -17.04
C TYR A 323 -27.18 -2.56 -16.63
N PRO A 324 -27.53 -2.41 -15.34
CA PRO A 324 -28.12 -1.19 -14.80
C PRO A 324 -27.27 0.05 -15.07
N VAL A 325 -27.92 1.17 -15.43
CA VAL A 325 -27.26 2.44 -15.80
C VAL A 325 -26.35 2.94 -14.67
N GLU A 326 -26.76 2.75 -13.42
CA GLU A 326 -26.06 3.13 -12.21
C GLU A 326 -24.70 2.40 -12.09
N HIS A 327 -24.61 1.18 -12.62
CA HIS A 327 -23.40 0.36 -12.54
C HIS A 327 -22.40 0.69 -13.65
N ARG A 328 -22.86 1.16 -14.80
CA ARG A 328 -22.08 1.37 -16.04
C ARG A 328 -20.79 2.14 -15.81
N ARG A 329 -20.84 3.24 -15.04
CA ARG A 329 -19.66 4.06 -14.72
C ARG A 329 -18.60 3.29 -13.94
N ARG A 330 -19.00 2.36 -13.07
CA ARG A 330 -18.12 1.58 -12.18
C ARG A 330 -17.62 0.30 -12.83
N ILE A 331 -18.32 -0.26 -13.81
CA ILE A 331 -17.97 -1.55 -14.42
C ILE A 331 -17.23 -1.45 -15.76
N ARG A 332 -17.05 -0.23 -16.29
CA ARG A 332 -16.38 0.00 -17.58
C ARG A 332 -14.84 -0.13 -17.58
N THR A 333 -14.20 -0.23 -16.41
CA THR A 333 -12.73 -0.35 -16.31
C THR A 333 -12.28 -1.20 -15.12
N ASN A 334 -11.23 -2.01 -15.33
CA ASN A 334 -10.49 -2.72 -14.27
C ASN A 334 -9.43 -1.84 -13.59
N ASN A 335 -9.24 -0.62 -14.07
CA ASN A 335 -8.23 0.28 -13.56
C ASN A 335 -8.68 0.81 -12.19
N MET A 336 -8.09 0.26 -11.14
CA MET A 336 -8.22 0.83 -9.80
C MET A 336 -7.72 2.28 -9.74
N LYS A 337 -6.94 2.78 -10.73
CA LYS A 337 -6.54 4.20 -10.83
C LYS A 337 -7.67 5.16 -11.23
N ASP A 338 -8.86 4.66 -11.57
CA ASP A 338 -10.07 5.52 -11.53
C ASP A 338 -10.42 5.89 -10.07
N ARG A 339 -9.84 5.22 -9.08
CA ARG A 339 -9.49 5.86 -7.80
C ARG A 339 -8.27 6.74 -8.08
N LYS A 340 -8.52 7.96 -8.55
CA LYS A 340 -7.50 9.00 -8.45
C LYS A 340 -7.12 9.12 -6.97
N HIS A 341 -5.89 9.55 -6.69
CA HIS A 341 -5.52 10.01 -5.34
C HIS A 341 -5.67 8.95 -4.23
N VAL A 342 -5.09 7.74 -4.39
CA VAL A 342 -5.05 6.75 -3.31
C VAL A 342 -4.17 7.29 -2.15
N PRO A 343 -4.73 7.49 -0.95
CA PRO A 343 -3.94 7.92 0.20
C PRO A 343 -3.23 6.70 0.82
N SER A 344 -2.05 6.91 1.39
CA SER A 344 -1.34 5.92 2.19
C SER A 344 -0.89 6.53 3.51
N SER A 345 -0.89 5.70 4.56
CA SER A 345 -0.52 6.11 5.92
C SER A 345 0.45 5.10 6.53
N THR A 346 1.46 5.59 7.23
CA THR A 346 2.36 4.82 8.09
C THR A 346 2.12 5.27 9.52
N PHE A 347 1.65 4.33 10.36
CA PHE A 347 1.24 4.60 11.75
C PHE A 347 2.45 4.61 12.70
N LEU A 348 3.35 5.55 12.49
CA LEU A 348 4.46 5.85 13.40
C LEU A 348 3.95 6.55 14.67
N ALA A 349 4.84 6.76 15.64
CA ALA A 349 4.53 7.55 16.84
C ALA A 349 3.84 8.88 16.46
N THR A 350 4.38 9.61 15.47
CA THR A 350 3.69 10.69 14.77
C THR A 350 3.34 10.19 13.36
N PRO A 351 2.05 9.91 13.07
CA PRO A 351 1.66 9.29 11.80
C PRO A 351 2.06 10.12 10.58
N TYR A 352 2.49 9.42 9.53
CA TYR A 352 2.80 10.01 8.24
C TYR A 352 1.78 9.55 7.21
N SER A 353 1.11 10.50 6.56
CA SER A 353 0.13 10.22 5.52
C SER A 353 0.44 10.99 4.24
N ARG A 354 0.19 10.39 3.09
CA ARG A 354 0.37 11.06 1.79
C ARG A 354 -0.73 10.70 0.81
N VAL A 355 -0.95 11.60 -0.15
CA VAL A 355 -1.82 11.36 -1.30
C VAL A 355 -1.27 12.12 -2.51
N GLY A 356 -1.42 11.55 -3.71
CA GLY A 356 -0.97 12.20 -4.95
C GLY A 356 0.55 12.26 -5.12
N LEU A 357 0.99 13.23 -5.91
CA LEU A 357 2.38 13.39 -6.33
C LEU A 357 3.25 13.93 -5.18
N ASN A 358 4.52 13.55 -5.19
CA ASN A 358 5.56 14.25 -4.46
C ASN A 358 6.34 15.25 -5.32
N GLU A 359 7.19 16.08 -4.72
CA GLU A 359 7.92 17.14 -5.43
C GLU A 359 8.82 16.57 -6.54
N ARG A 360 9.44 15.40 -6.31
CA ARG A 360 10.28 14.74 -7.32
C ARG A 360 9.44 14.25 -8.50
N GLU A 361 8.30 13.64 -8.22
CA GLU A 361 7.34 13.16 -9.22
C GLU A 361 6.74 14.33 -10.02
N ALA A 362 6.31 15.40 -9.35
CA ALA A 362 5.78 16.60 -9.99
C ALA A 362 6.83 17.30 -10.87
N LYS A 363 8.09 17.36 -10.41
CA LYS A 363 9.21 17.87 -11.21
C LYS A 363 9.50 16.99 -12.42
N ALA A 364 9.52 15.66 -12.25
CA ALA A 364 9.73 14.71 -13.34
C ALA A 364 8.58 14.75 -14.37
N ALA A 365 7.37 15.08 -13.94
CA ALA A 365 6.20 15.27 -14.79
C ALA A 365 6.17 16.63 -15.51
N GLY A 366 7.12 17.54 -15.22
CA GLY A 366 7.19 18.85 -15.87
C GLY A 366 6.03 19.79 -15.52
N LEU A 367 5.39 19.61 -14.35
CA LEU A 367 4.26 20.42 -13.91
C LEU A 367 4.74 21.77 -13.34
N ASP A 368 3.97 22.84 -13.56
CA ASP A 368 4.18 24.13 -12.88
C ASP A 368 3.42 24.15 -11.55
N TYR A 369 4.15 24.12 -10.45
CA TYR A 369 3.57 23.99 -9.11
C TYR A 369 4.23 24.93 -8.09
N VAL A 370 3.51 25.12 -6.98
CA VAL A 370 3.99 25.71 -5.74
C VAL A 370 3.92 24.69 -4.61
N VAL A 371 4.92 24.72 -3.74
CA VAL A 371 4.95 23.87 -2.54
C VAL A 371 4.59 24.72 -1.34
N LYS A 372 3.53 24.34 -0.64
CA LYS A 372 3.12 24.95 0.62
C LYS A 372 3.56 24.08 1.79
N ARG A 373 4.04 24.70 2.87
CA ARG A 373 4.58 24.03 4.04
C ARG A 373 4.04 24.69 5.30
N LEU A 374 3.58 23.88 6.25
CA LEU A 374 3.09 24.33 7.55
C LEU A 374 3.75 23.50 8.65
N PRO A 375 4.58 24.11 9.52
CA PRO A 375 5.05 23.47 10.73
C PRO A 375 3.86 23.09 11.63
N VAL A 376 3.80 21.85 12.09
CA VAL A 376 2.67 21.33 12.89
C VAL A 376 2.53 22.07 14.22
N ALA A 377 3.62 22.64 14.74
CA ALA A 377 3.65 23.51 15.92
C ALA A 377 2.83 24.80 15.78
N ALA A 378 2.46 25.21 14.56
CA ALA A 378 1.57 26.34 14.32
C ALA A 378 0.10 26.00 14.55
N VAL A 379 -0.27 24.72 14.49
CA VAL A 379 -1.67 24.27 14.62
C VAL A 379 -2.09 24.28 16.09
N PRO A 380 -3.18 24.97 16.48
CA PRO A 380 -3.60 25.09 17.89
C PRO A 380 -3.83 23.75 18.58
N LYS A 381 -4.50 22.80 17.92
CA LYS A 381 -4.81 21.48 18.48
C LYS A 381 -3.57 20.66 18.86
N THR A 382 -2.46 20.80 18.14
CA THR A 382 -1.24 20.02 18.39
C THR A 382 -0.56 20.45 19.70
N ARG A 383 -0.66 21.74 20.05
CA ARG A 383 -0.22 22.27 21.35
C ARG A 383 -1.07 21.75 22.49
N VAL A 384 -2.39 21.70 22.31
CA VAL A 384 -3.33 21.12 23.29
C VAL A 384 -2.98 19.65 23.56
N MET A 385 -2.66 18.90 22.51
CA MET A 385 -2.25 17.49 22.62
C MET A 385 -0.81 17.30 23.09
N ARG A 386 -0.01 18.38 23.22
CA ARG A 386 1.43 18.35 23.52
C ARG A 386 2.22 17.50 22.52
N ARG A 387 1.84 17.56 21.23
CA ARG A 387 2.46 16.84 20.12
C ARG A 387 2.77 17.81 18.96
N PRO A 388 3.69 18.78 19.15
CA PRO A 388 3.95 19.83 18.16
C PRO A 388 4.83 19.37 16.99
N ASP A 389 5.41 18.17 17.07
CA ASP A 389 6.37 17.67 16.10
C ASP A 389 5.69 17.32 14.78
N GLY A 390 6.29 17.77 13.68
CA GLY A 390 5.86 17.38 12.34
C GLY A 390 5.84 18.52 11.34
N LEU A 391 5.47 18.15 10.11
CA LEU A 391 5.38 19.05 8.98
C LEU A 391 4.23 18.61 8.08
N MET A 392 3.38 19.56 7.71
CA MET A 392 2.42 19.39 6.64
C MET A 392 2.93 20.06 5.37
N LYS A 393 2.73 19.40 4.24
CA LYS A 393 3.18 19.87 2.93
C LYS A 393 2.14 19.57 1.88
N ALA A 394 1.86 20.54 1.02
CA ALA A 394 1.00 20.38 -0.14
C ALA A 394 1.69 20.87 -1.42
N ILE A 395 1.33 20.25 -2.54
CA ILE A 395 1.79 20.63 -3.87
C ILE A 395 0.55 21.06 -4.64
N VAL A 396 0.57 22.31 -5.12
CA VAL A 396 -0.57 22.94 -5.80
C VAL A 396 -0.12 23.44 -7.16
N GLU A 397 -0.88 23.14 -8.20
CA GLU A 397 -0.64 23.66 -9.55
C GLU A 397 -0.89 25.17 -9.59
N ARG A 398 0.04 25.93 -10.16
CA ARG A 398 0.04 27.41 -10.06
C ARG A 398 -1.15 28.05 -10.77
N ASN A 399 -1.50 27.56 -11.96
CA ASN A 399 -2.49 28.19 -12.83
C ASN A 399 -3.93 27.86 -12.44
N THR A 400 -4.17 26.63 -11.95
CA THR A 400 -5.52 26.12 -11.69
C THR A 400 -5.86 26.10 -10.20
N GLY A 401 -4.87 26.21 -9.32
CA GLY A 401 -5.05 25.97 -7.89
C GLY A 401 -5.32 24.51 -7.55
N ARG A 402 -5.18 23.58 -8.51
CA ARG A 402 -5.45 22.15 -8.31
C ARG A 402 -4.44 21.54 -7.34
N ILE A 403 -4.93 20.76 -6.39
CA ILE A 403 -4.07 19.99 -5.49
C ILE A 403 -3.46 18.80 -6.26
N LEU A 404 -2.14 18.77 -6.37
CA LEU A 404 -1.37 17.71 -7.05
C LEU A 404 -0.95 16.60 -6.08
N GLY A 405 -0.75 16.94 -4.81
CA GLY A 405 -0.50 15.98 -3.75
C GLY A 405 -0.31 16.64 -2.39
N ALA A 406 -0.34 15.84 -1.33
CA ALA A 406 -0.09 16.27 0.04
C ALA A 406 0.66 15.19 0.83
N MET A 407 1.42 15.64 1.82
CA MET A 407 2.21 14.84 2.76
C MET A 407 2.05 15.46 4.14
N LEU A 408 1.51 14.71 5.08
CA LEU A 408 1.15 15.17 6.41
C LEU A 408 1.88 14.27 7.42
N LEU A 409 2.93 14.80 8.06
CA LEU A 409 3.54 14.20 9.23
C LEU A 409 2.97 14.91 10.45
N SER A 410 1.92 14.38 11.05
CA SER A 410 1.19 15.00 12.16
C SER A 410 0.32 13.98 12.90
N VAL A 411 -0.09 14.31 14.12
CA VAL A 411 -1.15 13.55 14.81
C VAL A 411 -2.42 13.57 13.96
N GLU A 412 -3.15 12.44 13.91
CA GLU A 412 -4.39 12.30 13.11
C GLU A 412 -4.23 12.56 11.59
N SER A 413 -3.00 12.55 11.06
CA SER A 413 -2.76 12.78 9.62
C SER A 413 -3.49 11.79 8.72
N HIS A 414 -3.76 10.57 9.20
CA HIS A 414 -4.51 9.52 8.51
C HIS A 414 -6.00 9.86 8.33
N GLU A 415 -6.56 10.73 9.16
CA GLU A 415 -7.92 11.26 8.97
C GLU A 415 -7.91 12.49 8.08
N VAL A 416 -6.98 13.43 8.33
CA VAL A 416 -6.91 14.69 7.57
C VAL A 416 -6.55 14.47 6.10
N ILE A 417 -5.73 13.46 5.79
CA ILE A 417 -5.37 13.14 4.40
C ILE A 417 -6.60 12.73 3.56
N ASN A 418 -7.64 12.15 4.18
CA ASN A 418 -8.86 11.74 3.49
C ASN A 418 -9.67 12.95 3.00
N ILE A 419 -9.60 14.07 3.71
CA ILE A 419 -10.22 15.35 3.31
C ILE A 419 -9.51 15.90 2.06
N VAL A 420 -8.17 15.89 2.07
CA VAL A 420 -7.38 16.32 0.90
C VAL A 420 -7.68 15.41 -0.29
N LYS A 421 -7.71 14.10 -0.08
CA LYS A 421 -8.07 13.12 -1.10
C LYS A 421 -9.45 13.39 -1.70
N LEU A 422 -10.46 13.68 -0.86
CA LEU A 422 -11.80 14.04 -1.32
C LEU A 422 -11.78 15.28 -2.22
N ALA A 423 -11.07 16.34 -1.81
CA ALA A 423 -10.93 17.55 -2.62
C ALA A 423 -10.25 17.24 -3.96
N MET A 424 -9.21 16.40 -3.98
CA MET A 424 -8.54 16.00 -5.21
C MET A 424 -9.46 15.17 -6.14
N ASP A 425 -10.26 14.24 -5.58
CA ASP A 425 -11.21 13.42 -6.34
C ASP A 425 -12.31 14.25 -6.99
N LEU A 426 -12.72 15.33 -6.34
CA LEU A 426 -13.70 16.31 -6.84
C LEU A 426 -13.06 17.35 -7.77
N ASP A 427 -11.75 17.26 -8.04
CA ASP A 427 -10.98 18.26 -8.78
C ASP A 427 -11.16 19.68 -8.20
N ALA A 428 -11.39 19.79 -6.88
CA ALA A 428 -11.59 21.05 -6.18
C ALA A 428 -10.28 21.84 -6.02
N PRO A 429 -10.30 23.18 -6.18
CA PRO A 429 -9.11 24.00 -5.96
C PRO A 429 -8.73 24.02 -4.48
N ALA A 430 -7.44 24.21 -4.20
CA ALA A 430 -6.88 24.34 -2.86
C ALA A 430 -7.58 25.40 -2.00
N SER A 431 -8.09 26.47 -2.63
CA SER A 431 -8.88 27.51 -1.96
C SER A 431 -10.14 26.96 -1.29
N THR A 432 -10.72 25.87 -1.80
CA THR A 432 -11.89 25.22 -1.18
C THR A 432 -11.58 24.76 0.23
N LEU A 433 -10.41 24.13 0.43
CA LEU A 433 -9.97 23.70 1.76
C LEU A 433 -9.47 24.87 2.59
N ARG A 434 -8.90 25.91 1.95
CA ARG A 434 -8.46 27.13 2.63
C ARG A 434 -9.62 27.91 3.25
N ASP A 435 -10.75 27.98 2.54
CA ASP A 435 -11.88 28.86 2.87
C ASP A 435 -13.00 28.10 3.61
N MET A 436 -12.88 26.77 3.75
CA MET A 436 -13.82 25.94 4.50
C MET A 436 -13.74 26.23 6.01
N ALA A 437 -14.89 26.32 6.67
CA ALA A 437 -14.97 26.45 8.12
C ALA A 437 -14.74 25.09 8.79
N PHE A 438 -13.60 24.94 9.47
CA PHE A 438 -13.34 23.79 10.33
C PHE A 438 -13.65 24.14 11.78
N THR A 439 -14.05 23.12 12.54
CA THR A 439 -14.21 23.24 14.00
C THR A 439 -12.87 23.55 14.65
N HIS A 440 -12.86 24.49 15.61
CA HIS A 440 -11.65 24.91 16.33
C HIS A 440 -11.70 24.45 17.80
N PRO A 441 -10.63 23.87 18.37
CA PRO A 441 -9.38 23.47 17.70
C PRO A 441 -9.45 22.03 17.16
N THR A 442 -9.01 21.80 15.93
CA THR A 442 -8.86 20.45 15.33
C THR A 442 -7.60 20.35 14.48
N ILE A 443 -7.15 19.15 14.12
CA ILE A 443 -6.01 19.04 13.20
C ILE A 443 -6.42 19.43 11.78
N ALA A 444 -7.68 19.18 11.39
CA ALA A 444 -8.18 19.50 10.05
C ALA A 444 -8.16 21.01 9.73
N GLU A 445 -8.29 21.88 10.74
CA GLU A 445 -8.19 23.33 10.56
C GLU A 445 -6.81 23.78 10.02
N ALA A 446 -5.79 22.95 10.18
CA ALA A 446 -4.46 23.21 9.61
C ALA A 446 -4.49 23.31 8.08
N LEU A 447 -5.53 22.79 7.42
CA LEU A 447 -5.71 22.91 5.98
C LEU A 447 -5.98 24.36 5.56
N ASN A 448 -6.59 25.19 6.43
CA ASN A 448 -6.76 26.62 6.17
C ASN A 448 -5.39 27.28 5.98
N ASP A 449 -4.50 27.11 6.96
CA ASP A 449 -3.17 27.71 6.96
C ASP A 449 -2.22 27.06 5.93
N LEU A 450 -2.34 25.75 5.73
CA LEU A 450 -1.52 25.03 4.74
C LEU A 450 -1.82 25.49 3.32
N PHE A 451 -3.07 25.81 3.01
CA PHE A 451 -3.50 26.24 1.68
C PHE A 451 -3.62 27.77 1.54
N ALA A 452 -3.33 28.54 2.59
CA ALA A 452 -3.33 30.01 2.62
C ALA A 452 -2.49 30.66 1.52
#